data_AF-A0A7S0AY40-F1
#
_entry.id   AF-A0A7S0AY40-F1
#
_cell.length_a   1.000
_cell.length_b   1.000
_cell.length_c   1.000
_cell.angle_alpha   90.00
_cell.angle_beta   90.00
_cell.angle_gamma   90.00
#
_symmetry.space_group_name_H-M   'P 1'
#
loop_
_entity.id
_entity.type
_entity.pdbx_description
1 polymer ?
#
loop_
_entity_poly.entity_id
_entity_poly.type
_entity_poly.pdbx_seq_one_letter_code
_entity_poly.pdbx_strand_id
1 'polypeptide(L)'
;RLAPYCRAINKNKVFQASMFVALLCALFFPDIWILADRSNNDDLDVVLTLVLVMFLFELAVQSIGLTRTYLGSFFFWMDLLGAVSLLLDLSYLGIMSGGGDSVSSNVVIMRAARIAKLGARAGRFTRLVKLLRFLPGMREQGTDAGTAKVISGRLITALSTRVSCLIIIMVMIMPLFSMWTYPEEDKSMSSWLFVLEKTIARTPDKLGEKLTMFESFYTDMNYYPYSLRAKPGSGVRLANGSAALLPWSSSRGPPNRRTNSVRHDSADLECDFNFTHPYQIDSLMNILLLLVVMVLMVGFSLVLSNSVSAIVLRPL
;
A
#
# COMPACT_ATOMS: atom_id res chain seq x y z
N ARG A 1 17.52 34.21 12.79
CA ARG A 1 16.27 34.80 13.34
C ARG A 1 15.03 33.89 13.18
N LEU A 2 14.97 33.01 12.18
CA LEU A 2 13.83 32.07 11.97
C LEU A 2 13.79 30.88 12.94
N ALA A 3 14.95 30.38 13.38
CA ALA A 3 15.05 29.20 14.25
C ALA A 3 14.20 29.22 15.54
N PRO A 4 14.12 30.31 16.33
CA PRO A 4 13.29 30.35 17.54
C PRO A 4 11.78 30.29 17.22
N TYR A 5 11.34 30.90 16.12
CA TYR A 5 9.94 30.85 15.67
C TYR A 5 9.55 29.43 15.24
N CYS A 6 10.41 28.73 14.49
CA CYS A 6 10.20 27.33 14.11
C CYS A 6 10.10 26.40 15.33
N ARG A 7 10.90 26.65 16.37
CA ARG A 7 10.82 25.90 17.64
C ARG A 7 9.52 26.16 18.41
N ALA A 8 9.01 27.39 18.37
CA ALA A 8 7.72 27.73 18.99
C ALA A 8 6.55 27.03 18.29
N ILE A 9 6.57 26.98 16.95
CA ILE A 9 5.56 26.28 16.14
C ILE A 9 5.56 24.78 16.46
N ASN A 10 6.73 24.13 16.50
CA ASN A 10 6.82 22.70 16.75
C ASN A 10 6.38 22.29 18.19
N LYS A 11 6.44 23.22 19.15
CA LYS A 11 5.95 23.01 20.52
C LYS A 11 4.43 23.18 20.65
N ASN A 12 3.76 23.75 19.66
CA ASN A 12 2.32 23.97 19.73
C ASN A 12 1.55 22.65 19.68
N LYS A 13 0.70 22.40 20.68
CA LYS A 13 -0.13 21.20 20.77
C LYS A 13 -1.08 21.05 19.58
N VAL A 14 -1.60 22.18 19.07
CA VAL A 14 -2.50 22.17 17.91
C VAL A 14 -1.76 21.69 16.66
N PHE A 15 -0.53 22.18 16.45
CA PHE A 15 0.33 21.73 15.36
C PHE A 15 0.62 20.22 15.48
N GLN A 16 1.04 19.76 16.66
CA GLN A 16 1.30 18.33 16.91
C GLN A 16 0.05 17.46 16.68
N ALA A 17 -1.13 17.89 17.12
CA ALA A 17 -2.38 17.18 16.89
C ALA A 17 -2.76 17.15 15.41
N SER A 18 -2.59 18.27 14.68
CA SER A 18 -2.87 18.31 13.23
C SER A 18 -1.96 17.35 12.45
N MET A 19 -0.67 17.29 12.80
CA MET A 19 0.28 16.35 12.18
C MET A 19 -0.06 14.89 12.50
N PHE A 20 -0.54 14.61 13.71
CA PHE A 20 -1.00 13.28 14.10
C PHE A 20 -2.22 12.84 13.29
N VAL A 21 -3.23 13.72 13.14
CA VAL A 21 -4.41 13.44 12.31
C VAL A 21 -4.03 13.25 10.85
N ALA A 22 -3.18 14.12 10.30
CA ALA A 22 -2.67 13.99 8.94
C ALA A 22 -1.96 12.64 8.72
N LEU A 23 -1.23 12.16 9.74
CA LEU A 23 -0.57 10.86 9.68
C LEU A 23 -1.55 9.69 9.71
N LEU A 24 -2.63 9.75 10.51
CA LEU A 24 -3.69 8.75 10.48
C LEU A 24 -4.40 8.73 9.13
N CYS A 25 -4.70 9.90 8.55
CA CYS A 25 -5.26 10.01 7.22
C CYS A 25 -4.36 9.34 6.18
N ALA A 26 -3.06 9.67 6.16
CA ALA A 26 -2.07 9.06 5.27
C ALA A 26 -1.93 7.53 5.41
N LEU A 27 -2.31 6.96 6.55
CA LEU A 27 -2.21 5.52 6.81
C LEU A 27 -3.44 4.74 6.37
N PHE A 28 -4.64 5.28 6.65
CA PHE A 28 -5.89 4.54 6.44
C PHE A 28 -6.67 4.96 5.20
N PHE A 29 -6.55 6.22 4.73
CA PHE A 29 -7.37 6.70 3.61
C PHE A 29 -7.18 5.91 2.32
N PRO A 30 -5.95 5.54 1.89
CA PRO A 30 -5.76 4.76 0.66
C PRO A 30 -6.52 3.43 0.68
N ASP A 31 -6.49 2.73 1.82
CA ASP A 31 -7.14 1.42 1.97
C ASP A 31 -8.67 1.57 2.13
N ILE A 32 -9.14 2.55 2.92
CA ILE A 32 -10.57 2.87 3.06
C ILE A 32 -11.19 3.24 1.71
N TRP A 33 -10.45 3.94 0.84
CA TRP A 33 -10.93 4.33 -0.48
C TRP A 33 -11.17 3.13 -1.40
N ILE A 34 -10.30 2.12 -1.34
CA ILE A 34 -10.48 0.85 -2.05
C ILE A 34 -11.70 0.10 -1.49
N LEU A 35 -11.88 0.12 -0.17
CA LEU A 35 -13.02 -0.53 0.48
C LEU A 35 -14.36 0.14 0.11
N ALA A 36 -14.36 1.46 -0.04
CA ALA A 36 -15.55 2.25 -0.41
C ALA A 36 -15.95 2.15 -1.90
N ASP A 37 -15.17 1.43 -2.73
CA ASP A 37 -15.40 1.24 -4.18
C ASP A 37 -15.76 2.55 -4.93
N ARG A 38 -15.07 3.64 -4.58
CA ARG A 38 -15.22 4.92 -5.26
C ARG A 38 -14.58 4.88 -6.66
N SER A 39 -15.34 5.36 -7.65
CA SER A 39 -14.98 5.29 -9.07
C SER A 39 -13.80 6.17 -9.46
N ASN A 40 -13.65 7.33 -8.80
CA ASN A 40 -12.60 8.29 -9.10
C ASN A 40 -11.55 8.37 -7.99
N ASN A 41 -10.30 8.71 -8.34
CA ASN A 41 -9.19 8.87 -7.38
C ASN A 41 -8.87 10.33 -7.08
N ASP A 42 -9.41 11.27 -7.85
CA ASP A 42 -9.06 12.69 -7.75
C ASP A 42 -9.20 13.25 -6.32
N ASP A 43 -10.30 12.92 -5.64
CA ASP A 43 -10.54 13.35 -4.26
C ASP A 43 -9.50 12.78 -3.28
N LEU A 44 -9.13 11.51 -3.45
CA LEU A 44 -8.12 10.85 -2.62
C LEU A 44 -6.74 11.49 -2.86
N ASP A 45 -6.38 11.72 -4.12
CA ASP A 45 -5.11 12.35 -4.49
C ASP A 45 -5.01 13.78 -3.95
N VAL A 46 -6.10 14.55 -3.97
CA VAL A 46 -6.14 15.90 -3.36
C VAL A 46 -5.87 15.84 -1.85
N VAL A 47 -6.53 14.92 -1.14
CA VAL A 47 -6.32 14.75 0.31
C VAL A 47 -4.88 14.31 0.61
N LEU A 48 -4.36 13.33 -0.13
CA LEU A 48 -2.99 12.83 0.04
C LEU A 48 -1.94 13.89 -0.30
N THR A 49 -2.17 14.70 -1.33
CA THR A 49 -1.29 15.83 -1.69
C THR A 49 -1.26 16.86 -0.56
N LEU A 50 -2.42 17.19 0.01
CA LEU A 50 -2.51 18.13 1.13
C LEU A 50 -1.77 17.61 2.37
N VAL A 51 -1.89 16.32 2.68
CA VAL A 51 -1.12 15.68 3.77
C VAL A 51 0.38 15.69 3.48
N LEU A 52 0.79 15.41 2.25
CA LEU A 52 2.19 15.48 1.82
C LEU A 52 2.76 16.90 2.03
N VAL A 53 2.03 17.94 1.64
CA VAL A 53 2.44 19.33 1.86
C VAL A 53 2.60 19.63 3.35
N MET A 54 1.69 19.16 4.21
CA MET A 54 1.86 19.29 5.66
C MET A 54 3.12 18.59 6.17
N PHE A 55 3.44 17.40 5.65
CA PHE A 55 4.64 16.65 6.04
C PHE A 55 5.93 17.32 5.57
N LEU A 56 5.95 17.86 4.35
CA LEU A 56 7.08 18.62 3.83
C LEU A 56 7.26 19.93 4.60
N PHE A 57 6.16 20.59 4.97
CA PHE A 57 6.20 21.78 5.82
C PHE A 57 6.78 21.44 7.20
N GLU A 58 6.34 20.35 7.83
CA GLU A 58 6.91 19.89 9.10
C GLU A 58 8.42 19.61 8.97
N LEU A 59 8.83 18.90 7.92
CA LEU A 59 10.24 18.60 7.63
C LEU A 59 11.06 19.90 7.44
N ALA A 60 10.50 20.89 6.73
CA ALA A 60 11.13 22.20 6.55
C ALA A 60 11.26 22.97 7.87
N VAL A 61 10.19 23.01 8.68
CA VAL A 61 10.19 23.68 9.99
C VAL A 61 11.20 23.01 10.94
N GLN A 62 11.31 21.68 10.94
CA GLN A 62 12.27 20.96 11.78
C GLN A 62 13.71 21.12 11.30
N SER A 63 13.94 21.06 9.98
CA SER A 63 15.27 21.29 9.40
C SER A 63 15.79 22.70 9.65
N ILE A 64 14.92 23.73 9.58
CA ILE A 64 15.30 25.13 9.87
C ILE A 64 15.43 25.38 11.38
N GLY A 65 14.55 24.79 12.20
CA GLY A 65 14.53 24.99 13.66
C GLY A 65 15.70 24.30 14.40
N LEU A 66 16.23 23.21 13.84
CA LEU A 66 17.32 22.40 14.41
C LEU A 66 18.42 22.11 13.38
N THR A 67 18.83 23.12 12.60
CA THR A 67 19.80 22.99 11.48
C THR A 67 21.07 22.19 11.79
N ARG A 68 21.64 22.29 13.00
CA ARG A 68 22.90 21.58 13.35
C ARG A 68 22.72 20.16 13.90
N THR A 69 21.54 19.79 14.36
CA THR A 69 21.31 18.51 15.08
C THR A 69 20.35 17.60 14.34
N TYR A 70 19.49 18.16 13.50
CA TYR A 70 18.47 17.42 12.77
C TYR A 70 18.90 17.05 11.35
N LEU A 71 19.57 17.97 10.62
CA LEU A 71 20.09 17.66 9.28
C LEU A 71 21.18 16.59 9.36
N GLY A 72 20.95 15.44 8.70
CA GLY A 72 21.82 14.26 8.75
C GLY A 72 21.54 13.29 9.90
N SER A 73 20.57 13.59 10.78
CA SER A 73 20.14 12.68 11.84
C SER A 73 19.23 11.57 11.29
N PHE A 74 19.16 10.47 12.02
CA PHE A 74 18.22 9.36 11.75
C PHE A 74 16.77 9.84 11.63
N PHE A 75 16.37 10.84 12.42
CA PHE A 75 15.00 11.40 12.38
C PHE A 75 14.70 12.13 11.07
N PHE A 76 15.67 12.84 10.49
CA PHE A 76 15.49 13.49 9.19
C PHE A 76 15.28 12.45 8.08
N TRP A 77 16.07 11.38 8.07
CA TRP A 77 15.92 10.31 7.09
C TRP A 77 14.60 9.56 7.24
N MET A 78 14.13 9.31 8.46
CA MET A 78 12.81 8.73 8.70
C MET A 78 11.69 9.63 8.19
N ASP A 79 11.79 10.95 8.43
CA ASP A 79 10.77 11.90 8.01
C ASP A 79 10.74 12.07 6.49
N LEU A 80 11.91 12.07 5.85
CA LEU A 80 12.07 12.08 4.40
C LEU A 80 11.53 10.80 3.77
N LEU A 81 11.90 9.62 4.28
CA LEU A 81 11.40 8.35 3.77
C LEU A 81 9.88 8.23 3.94
N GLY A 82 9.33 8.74 5.04
CA GLY A 82 7.88 8.81 5.24
C GLY A 82 7.17 9.71 4.22
N ALA A 83 7.78 10.84 3.82
CA ALA A 83 7.24 11.73 2.79
C ALA A 83 7.39 11.14 1.37
N VAL A 84 8.54 10.54 1.05
CA VAL A 84 8.77 9.84 -0.23
C VAL A 84 7.83 8.65 -0.39
N SER A 85 7.57 7.94 0.70
CA SER A 85 6.57 6.87 0.72
C SER A 85 5.18 7.36 0.31
N LEU A 86 4.78 8.58 0.70
CA LEU A 86 3.49 9.16 0.27
C LEU A 86 3.46 9.49 -1.22
N LEU A 87 4.59 9.90 -1.79
CA LEU A 87 4.71 10.12 -3.24
C LEU A 87 4.43 8.85 -4.06
N LEU A 88 4.73 7.67 -3.51
CA LEU A 88 4.43 6.39 -4.16
C LEU A 88 2.94 6.01 -4.08
N ASP A 89 2.19 6.56 -3.12
CA ASP A 89 0.73 6.34 -3.00
C ASP A 89 -0.08 7.29 -3.91
N LEU A 90 0.53 8.35 -4.48
CA LEU A 90 -0.14 9.28 -5.39
C LEU A 90 -0.37 8.68 -6.78
N SER A 91 -1.60 8.78 -7.30
CA SER A 91 -1.94 8.23 -8.61
C SER A 91 -1.16 8.87 -9.77
N TYR A 92 -0.68 10.12 -9.61
CA TYR A 92 0.07 10.87 -10.64
C TYR A 92 1.48 10.34 -10.92
N LEU A 93 2.11 9.72 -9.92
CA LEU A 93 3.48 9.22 -10.00
C LEU A 93 3.52 7.72 -10.32
N GLY A 94 2.40 7.16 -10.77
CA GLY A 94 2.08 5.74 -10.91
C GLY A 94 3.06 4.89 -11.72
N ILE A 95 4.29 4.72 -11.24
CA ILE A 95 5.25 3.70 -11.67
C ILE A 95 4.67 2.29 -11.37
N MET A 96 3.71 2.20 -10.43
CA MET A 96 2.99 0.96 -10.10
C MET A 96 1.56 0.88 -10.68
N SER A 97 0.95 1.97 -11.14
CA SER A 97 -0.39 1.90 -11.77
C SER A 97 -0.20 1.69 -13.26
N GLY A 98 -0.23 0.43 -13.68
CA GLY A 98 0.07 -0.02 -15.03
C GLY A 98 -0.45 0.89 -16.15
N GLY A 99 0.48 1.38 -16.96
CA GLY A 99 0.22 2.12 -18.19
C GLY A 99 1.36 1.87 -19.19
N GLY A 100 1.06 0.98 -20.16
CA GLY A 100 1.72 0.72 -21.45
C GLY A 100 3.18 1.12 -21.67
N ASP A 101 4.06 0.15 -21.91
CA ASP A 101 4.38 -0.34 -23.27
C ASP A 101 5.42 -1.47 -23.20
N SER A 102 5.27 -2.50 -24.03
CA SER A 102 6.31 -3.45 -24.47
C SER A 102 7.04 -4.40 -23.46
N VAL A 103 6.85 -5.70 -23.72
CA VAL A 103 7.88 -6.77 -23.79
C VAL A 103 8.30 -7.55 -22.52
N SER A 104 7.82 -8.80 -22.51
CA SER A 104 8.40 -10.05 -21.98
C SER A 104 9.47 -10.00 -20.87
N SER A 105 9.02 -10.11 -19.62
CA SER A 105 9.74 -10.87 -18.58
C SER A 105 8.82 -11.21 -17.41
N ASN A 106 7.81 -12.05 -17.67
CA ASN A 106 6.73 -12.38 -16.72
C ASN A 106 7.21 -12.83 -15.32
N VAL A 107 8.41 -13.41 -15.18
CA VAL A 107 8.95 -13.82 -13.87
C VAL A 107 9.64 -12.66 -13.12
N VAL A 108 10.35 -11.78 -13.83
CA VAL A 108 11.03 -10.63 -13.20
C VAL A 108 10.02 -9.56 -12.83
N ILE A 109 9.00 -9.34 -13.67
CA ILE A 109 7.91 -8.40 -13.40
C ILE A 109 7.05 -8.87 -12.21
N MET A 110 6.74 -10.17 -12.08
CA MET A 110 6.01 -10.68 -10.91
C MET A 110 6.84 -10.61 -9.61
N ARG A 111 8.16 -10.83 -9.67
CA ARG A 111 9.05 -10.66 -8.51
C ARG A 111 9.22 -9.19 -8.15
N ALA A 112 9.36 -8.31 -9.14
CA ALA A 112 9.41 -6.86 -8.96
C ALA A 112 8.08 -6.32 -8.42
N ALA A 113 6.93 -6.83 -8.87
CA ALA A 113 5.62 -6.49 -8.35
C ALA A 113 5.45 -6.93 -6.89
N ARG A 114 5.96 -8.11 -6.51
CA ARG A 114 6.01 -8.54 -5.11
C ARG A 114 6.91 -7.66 -4.27
N ILE A 115 8.12 -7.35 -4.75
CA ILE A 115 9.07 -6.47 -4.06
C ILE A 115 8.51 -5.04 -3.96
N ALA A 116 7.80 -4.56 -4.97
CA ALA A 116 7.17 -3.25 -5.00
C ALA A 116 5.96 -3.19 -4.04
N LYS A 117 5.12 -4.24 -4.00
CA LYS A 117 4.03 -4.36 -3.00
C LYS A 117 4.58 -4.45 -1.58
N LEU A 118 5.63 -5.23 -1.36
CA LEU A 118 6.32 -5.32 -0.07
C LEU A 118 7.00 -4.00 0.31
N GLY A 119 7.59 -3.29 -0.66
CA GLY A 119 8.21 -1.98 -0.50
C GLY A 119 7.20 -0.87 -0.18
N ALA A 120 6.05 -0.86 -0.85
CA ALA A 120 4.95 0.05 -0.56
C ALA A 120 4.39 -0.19 0.84
N ARG A 121 4.20 -1.45 1.24
CA ARG A 121 3.81 -1.82 2.61
C ARG A 121 4.87 -1.41 3.64
N ALA A 122 6.15 -1.69 3.37
CA ALA A 122 7.28 -1.26 4.21
C ALA A 122 7.34 0.27 4.37
N GLY A 123 7.07 1.01 3.30
CA GLY A 123 6.99 2.46 3.31
C GLY A 123 5.85 3.01 4.18
N ARG A 124 4.74 2.28 4.37
CA ARG A 124 3.69 2.69 5.32
C ARG A 124 4.10 2.41 6.76
N PHE A 125 4.83 1.32 7.01
CA PHE A 125 5.34 1.00 8.34
C PHE A 125 6.40 2.00 8.84
N THR A 126 7.21 2.61 7.97
CA THR A 126 8.11 3.69 8.38
C THR A 126 7.34 4.91 8.92
N ARG A 127 6.11 5.17 8.45
CA ARG A 127 5.23 6.21 9.00
C ARG A 127 4.73 5.85 10.40
N LEU A 128 4.54 4.57 10.73
CA LEU A 128 4.18 4.17 12.10
C LEU A 128 5.31 4.47 13.09
N VAL A 129 6.57 4.49 12.66
CA VAL A 129 7.69 4.91 13.53
C VAL A 129 7.56 6.38 13.92
N LYS A 130 6.99 7.24 13.07
CA LYS A 130 6.62 8.62 13.44
C LYS A 130 5.55 8.69 14.52
N LEU A 131 4.66 7.69 14.67
CA LEU A 131 3.68 7.68 15.78
C LEU A 131 4.37 7.59 17.14
N LEU A 132 5.50 6.89 17.22
CA LEU A 132 6.26 6.75 18.46
C LEU A 132 6.70 8.10 19.04
N ARG A 133 6.94 9.12 18.19
CA ARG A 133 7.32 10.47 18.64
C ARG A 133 6.18 11.21 19.37
N PHE A 134 4.95 10.78 19.18
CA PHE A 134 3.75 11.38 19.77
C PHE A 134 3.26 10.64 21.02
N LEU A 135 3.80 9.45 21.31
CA LEU A 135 3.37 8.67 22.47
C LEU A 135 3.92 9.24 23.80
N PRO A 136 3.09 9.29 24.86
CA PRO A 136 3.53 9.69 26.19
C PRO A 136 4.54 8.68 26.73
N GLY A 137 5.76 9.13 27.03
CA GLY A 137 6.87 8.29 27.52
C GLY A 137 8.20 8.50 26.79
N MET A 138 8.20 9.11 25.61
CA MET A 138 9.42 9.43 24.84
C MET A 138 9.80 10.92 24.86
N ARG A 139 9.02 11.76 25.54
CA ARG A 139 9.28 13.21 25.63
C ARG A 139 10.52 13.43 26.51
N GLU A 140 11.58 13.95 25.90
CA GLU A 140 12.86 14.30 26.53
C GLU A 140 12.66 14.89 27.94
N GLN A 141 13.13 14.15 28.95
CA GLN A 141 13.36 14.69 30.27
C GLN A 141 14.66 15.50 30.19
N GLY A 142 14.53 16.82 30.35
CA GLY A 142 15.62 17.76 30.19
C GLY A 142 16.75 17.55 31.20
N THR A 143 17.97 17.64 30.66
CA THR A 143 19.22 18.14 31.29
C THR A 143 19.71 17.48 32.59
N ASP A 144 20.79 16.69 32.46
CA ASP A 144 22.04 17.00 33.18
C ASP A 144 23.28 16.50 32.40
N ALA A 145 24.23 17.42 32.21
CA ALA A 145 25.22 17.40 31.14
C ALA A 145 26.42 16.44 31.34
N GLY A 146 26.56 15.79 32.50
CA GLY A 146 27.65 14.82 32.76
C GLY A 146 27.33 13.37 32.36
N THR A 147 26.05 13.01 32.34
CA THR A 147 25.57 11.62 32.18
C THR A 147 25.13 11.32 30.73
N ALA A 148 25.20 12.32 29.85
CA ALA A 148 24.68 12.31 28.49
C ALA A 148 25.28 11.22 27.59
N LYS A 149 26.56 10.84 27.76
CA LYS A 149 27.19 9.82 26.92
C LYS A 149 26.72 8.39 27.26
N VAL A 150 26.50 8.11 28.55
CA VAL A 150 26.00 6.80 29.02
C VAL A 150 24.49 6.67 28.80
N ILE A 151 23.74 7.76 28.95
CA ILE A 151 22.31 7.81 28.61
C ILE A 151 22.11 7.73 27.09
N SER A 152 22.91 8.43 26.28
CA SER A 152 22.89 8.33 24.81
C SER A 152 23.12 6.90 24.34
N GLY A 153 24.14 6.22 24.89
CA GLY A 153 24.41 4.81 24.56
C GLY A 153 23.24 3.91 24.92
N ARG A 154 22.68 4.05 26.13
CA ARG A 154 21.54 3.24 26.60
C ARG A 154 20.24 3.56 25.86
N LEU A 155 20.03 4.82 25.44
CA LEU A 155 18.87 5.23 24.66
C LEU A 155 18.95 4.68 23.23
N ILE A 156 20.14 4.71 22.59
CA ILE A 156 20.37 4.14 21.26
C ILE A 156 20.23 2.62 21.28
N THR A 157 20.81 1.94 22.27
CA THR A 157 20.66 0.48 22.40
C THR A 157 19.20 0.11 22.63
N ALA A 158 18.49 0.84 23.48
CA ALA A 158 17.09 0.58 23.72
C ALA A 158 16.21 0.95 22.50
N LEU A 159 16.52 2.00 21.74
CA LEU A 159 15.80 2.38 20.52
C LEU A 159 16.04 1.35 19.39
N SER A 160 17.28 0.87 19.26
CA SER A 160 17.66 -0.12 18.26
C SER A 160 17.01 -1.48 18.52
N THR A 161 16.95 -1.94 19.77
CA THR A 161 16.26 -3.19 20.11
C THR A 161 14.76 -3.10 19.86
N ARG A 162 14.14 -1.92 20.09
CA ARG A 162 12.71 -1.66 19.78
C ARG A 162 12.41 -1.74 18.28
N VAL A 163 13.21 -1.06 17.46
CA VAL A 163 13.03 -1.03 16.00
C VAL A 163 13.26 -2.42 15.42
N SER A 164 14.29 -3.15 15.89
CA SER A 164 14.55 -4.52 15.45
C SER A 164 13.44 -5.49 15.86
N CYS A 165 12.95 -5.45 17.11
CA CYS A 165 11.87 -6.35 17.54
C CYS A 165 10.55 -6.06 16.80
N LEU A 166 10.20 -4.79 16.58
CA LEU A 166 9.02 -4.42 15.79
C LEU A 166 9.13 -4.86 14.34
N ILE A 167 10.31 -4.72 13.72
CA ILE A 167 10.57 -5.21 12.37
C ILE A 167 10.45 -6.75 12.34
N ILE A 168 10.99 -7.46 13.32
CA ILE A 168 10.90 -8.93 13.40
C ILE A 168 9.43 -9.38 13.54
N ILE A 169 8.67 -8.76 14.43
CA ILE A 169 7.24 -9.06 14.63
C ILE A 169 6.44 -8.73 13.36
N MET A 170 6.70 -7.58 12.74
CA MET A 170 6.09 -7.18 11.48
C MET A 170 6.39 -8.19 10.36
N VAL A 171 7.64 -8.63 10.23
CA VAL A 171 8.08 -9.65 9.26
C VAL A 171 7.45 -11.00 9.55
N MET A 172 7.18 -11.34 10.82
CA MET A 172 6.53 -12.60 11.21
C MET A 172 5.02 -12.58 10.99
N ILE A 173 4.37 -11.42 11.22
CA ILE A 173 2.92 -11.25 11.08
C ILE A 173 2.51 -11.04 9.62
N MET A 174 3.36 -10.40 8.80
CA MET A 174 3.07 -10.13 7.39
C MET A 174 2.69 -11.39 6.60
N PRO A 175 3.39 -12.55 6.72
CA PRO A 175 3.01 -13.81 6.10
C PRO A 175 1.63 -14.35 6.49
N LEU A 176 1.19 -14.11 7.74
CA LEU A 176 -0.11 -14.57 8.23
C LEU A 176 -1.25 -13.86 7.51
N PHE A 177 -1.12 -12.55 7.30
CA PHE A 177 -2.10 -11.77 6.54
C PHE A 177 -1.99 -11.98 5.03
N SER A 178 -0.78 -12.28 4.51
CA SER A 178 -0.62 -12.62 3.09
C SER A 178 -1.13 -14.02 2.72
N MET A 179 -1.37 -14.90 3.70
CA MET A 179 -2.00 -16.21 3.44
C MET A 179 -3.50 -16.06 3.10
N TRP A 180 -4.15 -15.00 3.61
CA TRP A 180 -5.56 -14.72 3.34
C TRP A 180 -5.77 -13.94 2.05
N THR A 181 -4.73 -13.34 1.49
CA THR A 181 -4.79 -12.75 0.15
C THR A 181 -5.01 -13.82 -0.91
N TYR A 182 -5.77 -13.44 -1.93
CA TYR A 182 -6.08 -14.26 -3.10
C TYR A 182 -4.85 -15.01 -3.63
N PRO A 183 -4.97 -16.30 -3.99
CA PRO A 183 -3.84 -17.10 -4.46
C PRO A 183 -3.17 -16.44 -5.67
N GLU A 184 -1.86 -16.18 -5.56
CA GLU A 184 -1.09 -15.43 -6.58
C GLU A 184 -0.99 -16.13 -7.94
N GLU A 185 -1.36 -17.41 -8.05
CA GLU A 185 -1.27 -18.18 -9.30
C GLU A 185 -2.60 -18.84 -9.68
N ASP A 186 -3.64 -18.05 -9.93
CA ASP A 186 -4.79 -18.60 -10.64
C ASP A 186 -4.52 -18.73 -12.14
N LYS A 187 -4.37 -19.98 -12.61
CA LYS A 187 -4.19 -20.32 -14.02
C LYS A 187 -5.52 -20.48 -14.78
N SER A 188 -6.66 -20.34 -14.10
CA SER A 188 -7.97 -20.51 -14.72
C SER A 188 -8.18 -19.50 -15.85
N MET A 189 -7.81 -18.24 -15.63
CA MET A 189 -8.03 -17.13 -16.57
C MET A 189 -7.29 -17.35 -17.90
N SER A 190 -5.99 -17.69 -17.81
CA SER A 190 -5.18 -18.01 -18.99
C SER A 190 -5.63 -19.30 -19.68
N SER A 191 -6.05 -20.30 -18.91
CA SER A 191 -6.50 -21.58 -19.47
C SER A 191 -7.81 -21.44 -20.23
N TRP A 192 -8.76 -20.67 -19.70
CA TRP A 192 -10.03 -20.38 -20.37
C TRP A 192 -9.84 -19.55 -21.64
N LEU A 193 -8.99 -18.53 -21.60
CA LEU A 193 -8.61 -17.76 -22.79
C LEU A 193 -8.04 -18.65 -23.90
N PHE A 194 -7.13 -19.56 -23.54
CA PHE A 194 -6.56 -20.53 -24.50
C PHE A 194 -7.63 -21.49 -25.06
N VAL A 195 -8.57 -21.95 -24.23
CA VAL A 195 -9.69 -22.80 -24.67
C VAL A 195 -10.61 -22.05 -25.63
N LEU A 196 -10.93 -20.78 -25.34
CA LEU A 196 -11.78 -19.94 -26.18
C LEU A 196 -11.12 -19.66 -27.53
N GLU A 197 -9.83 -19.30 -27.54
CA GLU A 197 -9.05 -19.08 -28.76
C GLU A 197 -9.01 -20.33 -29.66
N LYS A 198 -8.73 -21.49 -29.07
CA LYS A 198 -8.76 -22.76 -29.80
C LYS A 198 -10.15 -23.13 -30.31
N THR A 199 -11.21 -22.75 -29.59
CA THR A 199 -12.60 -22.95 -29.99
C THR A 199 -12.94 -22.09 -31.20
N ILE A 200 -12.53 -20.82 -31.20
CA ILE A 200 -12.74 -19.92 -32.33
C ILE A 200 -12.01 -20.44 -33.58
N ALA A 201 -10.79 -20.95 -33.44
CA ALA A 201 -10.00 -21.46 -34.56
C ALA A 201 -10.51 -22.79 -35.14
N ARG A 202 -11.06 -23.69 -34.31
CA ARG A 202 -11.42 -25.06 -34.73
C ARG A 202 -12.92 -25.28 -34.91
N THR A 203 -13.77 -24.62 -34.12
CA THR A 203 -15.21 -24.88 -34.09
C THR A 203 -15.96 -23.61 -33.67
N PRO A 204 -16.07 -22.61 -34.56
CA PRO A 204 -16.67 -21.31 -34.26
C PRO A 204 -18.14 -21.41 -33.85
N ASP A 205 -18.87 -22.42 -34.33
CA ASP A 205 -20.30 -22.61 -34.04
C ASP A 205 -20.57 -22.94 -32.56
N LYS A 206 -19.58 -23.50 -31.85
CA LYS A 206 -19.68 -23.84 -30.41
C LYS A 206 -19.22 -22.71 -29.49
N LEU A 207 -18.85 -21.56 -30.03
CA LEU A 207 -18.34 -20.43 -29.24
C LEU A 207 -19.37 -19.97 -28.19
N GLY A 208 -20.64 -19.85 -28.57
CA GLY A 208 -21.70 -19.43 -27.65
C GLY A 208 -21.85 -20.37 -26.44
N GLU A 209 -21.84 -21.69 -26.66
CA GLU A 209 -21.89 -22.68 -25.59
C GLU A 209 -20.68 -22.57 -24.66
N LYS A 210 -19.48 -22.37 -25.22
CA LYS A 210 -18.25 -22.21 -24.44
C LYS A 210 -18.19 -20.91 -23.66
N LEU A 211 -18.77 -19.82 -24.17
CA LEU A 211 -18.91 -18.57 -23.43
C LEU A 211 -19.85 -18.71 -22.24
N THR A 212 -20.97 -19.44 -22.38
CA THR A 212 -21.85 -19.74 -21.25
C THR A 212 -21.14 -20.62 -20.20
N MET A 213 -20.37 -21.62 -20.62
CA MET A 213 -19.56 -22.43 -19.70
C MET A 213 -18.50 -21.58 -18.99
N PHE A 214 -17.83 -20.71 -19.72
CA PHE A 214 -16.85 -19.75 -19.19
C PHE A 214 -17.48 -18.86 -18.13
N GLU A 215 -18.66 -18.29 -18.39
CA GLU A 215 -19.37 -17.47 -17.40
C GLU A 215 -19.81 -18.27 -16.17
N SER A 216 -20.35 -19.49 -16.37
CA SER A 216 -20.78 -20.38 -15.28
C SER A 216 -19.63 -20.83 -14.38
N PHE A 217 -18.41 -20.92 -14.90
CA PHE A 217 -17.25 -21.31 -14.11
C PHE A 217 -16.93 -20.26 -13.02
N TYR A 218 -17.16 -18.98 -13.33
CA TYR A 218 -16.89 -17.88 -12.40
C TYR A 218 -18.08 -17.50 -11.52
N THR A 219 -19.23 -18.21 -11.56
CA THR A 219 -20.41 -17.81 -10.78
C THR A 219 -20.18 -17.93 -9.28
N ASP A 220 -19.45 -18.96 -8.85
CA ASP A 220 -19.12 -19.22 -7.44
C ASP A 220 -17.82 -18.52 -6.98
N MET A 221 -17.20 -17.72 -7.86
CA MET A 221 -15.94 -17.05 -7.59
C MET A 221 -16.15 -15.57 -7.25
N ASN A 222 -15.28 -15.05 -6.39
CA ASN A 222 -15.28 -13.64 -5.95
C ASN A 222 -14.84 -12.65 -7.04
N TYR A 223 -14.44 -13.14 -8.20
CA TYR A 223 -14.00 -12.36 -9.35
C TYR A 223 -14.58 -13.02 -10.61
N TYR A 224 -14.80 -12.23 -11.65
CA TYR A 224 -15.50 -12.70 -12.85
C TYR A 224 -15.11 -11.91 -14.09
N PRO A 225 -15.16 -12.52 -15.28
CA PRO A 225 -14.95 -11.82 -16.54
C PRO A 225 -16.16 -10.92 -16.84
N TYR A 226 -15.91 -9.74 -17.40
CA TYR A 226 -16.97 -8.81 -17.80
C TYR A 226 -16.91 -8.41 -19.28
N SER A 227 -15.74 -8.49 -19.90
CA SER A 227 -15.53 -8.12 -21.30
C SER A 227 -14.52 -9.05 -21.95
N LEU A 228 -14.87 -9.60 -23.11
CA LEU A 228 -13.97 -10.39 -23.96
C LEU A 228 -13.97 -9.79 -25.36
N ARG A 229 -12.79 -9.48 -25.89
CA ARG A 229 -12.60 -8.85 -27.19
C ARG A 229 -11.50 -9.55 -27.98
N ALA A 230 -11.60 -9.47 -29.31
CA ALA A 230 -10.50 -9.85 -30.19
C ALA A 230 -9.51 -8.69 -30.29
N LYS A 231 -8.21 -9.00 -30.26
CA LYS A 231 -7.18 -7.97 -30.39
C LYS A 231 -7.21 -7.32 -31.78
N PRO A 232 -7.03 -5.99 -31.88
CA PRO A 232 -6.98 -5.32 -33.17
C PRO A 232 -5.77 -5.84 -33.98
N GLY A 233 -6.04 -6.41 -35.15
CA GLY A 233 -5.02 -7.02 -36.02
C GLY A 233 -4.80 -8.52 -35.84
N SER A 234 -5.54 -9.18 -34.94
CA SER A 234 -5.54 -10.65 -34.88
C SER A 234 -6.23 -11.23 -36.12
N GLY A 235 -5.70 -12.36 -36.63
CA GLY A 235 -6.22 -13.04 -37.81
C GLY A 235 -7.55 -13.76 -37.59
N VAL A 236 -8.27 -13.44 -36.51
CA VAL A 236 -9.50 -14.09 -36.09
C VAL A 236 -10.61 -13.74 -37.07
N ARG A 237 -10.73 -14.56 -38.13
CA ARG A 237 -11.84 -14.54 -39.06
C ARG A 237 -13.02 -15.25 -38.41
N LEU A 238 -13.78 -14.52 -37.61
CA LEU A 238 -15.06 -14.99 -37.11
C LEU A 238 -15.97 -15.23 -38.34
N ALA A 239 -16.58 -16.41 -38.43
CA ALA A 239 -17.59 -16.67 -39.43
C ALA A 239 -18.72 -15.63 -39.28
N ASN A 240 -19.42 -15.26 -40.36
CA ASN A 240 -20.38 -14.15 -40.35
C ASN A 240 -21.46 -14.23 -39.24
N GLY A 241 -21.72 -15.41 -38.65
CA GLY A 241 -22.59 -15.60 -37.48
C GLY A 241 -21.91 -15.49 -36.11
N SER A 242 -20.61 -15.81 -35.98
CA SER A 242 -19.85 -15.69 -34.73
C SER A 242 -19.13 -14.36 -34.57
N ALA A 243 -19.05 -13.56 -35.64
CA ALA A 243 -18.51 -12.20 -35.62
C ALA A 243 -19.35 -11.24 -34.75
N ALA A 244 -20.65 -11.51 -34.62
CA ALA A 244 -21.57 -10.75 -33.78
C ALA A 244 -21.45 -11.07 -32.28
N LEU A 245 -20.73 -12.14 -31.90
CA LEU A 245 -20.56 -12.55 -30.51
C LEU A 245 -19.39 -11.87 -29.79
N LEU A 246 -18.52 -11.17 -30.53
CA LEU A 246 -17.44 -10.36 -29.98
C LEU A 246 -17.65 -8.90 -30.39
N PRO A 247 -17.63 -7.93 -29.46
CA PRO A 247 -17.27 -8.05 -28.04
C PRO A 247 -18.33 -8.78 -27.22
N TRP A 248 -17.90 -9.76 -26.42
CA TRP A 248 -18.79 -10.43 -25.46
C TRP A 248 -18.75 -9.68 -24.14
N SER A 249 -19.93 -9.40 -23.60
CA SER A 249 -20.11 -8.85 -22.26
C SER A 249 -20.81 -9.88 -21.38
N SER A 250 -20.32 -10.07 -20.16
CA SER A 250 -20.99 -10.97 -19.22
C SER A 250 -22.25 -10.35 -18.64
N SER A 251 -23.08 -11.17 -17.99
CA SER A 251 -24.25 -10.69 -17.25
C SER A 251 -23.89 -9.82 -16.04
N ARG A 252 -22.64 -9.91 -15.56
CA ARG A 252 -22.13 -9.13 -14.42
C ARG A 252 -21.28 -7.97 -14.95
N GLY A 253 -21.75 -6.75 -14.68
CA GLY A 253 -21.18 -5.52 -15.23
C GLY A 253 -19.71 -5.23 -14.87
N PRO A 254 -19.11 -4.20 -15.51
CA PRO A 254 -17.75 -3.77 -15.22
C PRO A 254 -17.60 -3.24 -13.79
N PRO A 255 -16.37 -3.24 -13.22
CA PRO A 255 -16.11 -2.62 -11.92
C PRO A 255 -16.34 -1.11 -11.98
N ASN A 256 -16.85 -0.53 -10.90
CA ASN A 256 -17.03 0.92 -10.76
C ASN A 256 -15.68 1.67 -10.80
N ARG A 257 -14.64 1.03 -10.26
CA ARG A 257 -13.26 1.52 -10.23
C ARG A 257 -12.42 0.82 -11.31
N ARG A 258 -11.85 1.62 -12.23
CA ARG A 258 -11.01 1.08 -13.33
C ARG A 258 -9.77 0.32 -12.87
N THR A 259 -9.17 0.68 -11.73
CA THR A 259 -8.01 -0.04 -11.22
C THR A 259 -8.35 -1.45 -10.71
N ASN A 260 -9.64 -1.76 -10.54
CA ASN A 260 -10.09 -3.09 -10.11
C ASN A 260 -10.29 -4.04 -11.29
N SER A 261 -10.06 -3.59 -12.54
CA SER A 261 -10.05 -4.48 -13.69
C SER A 261 -8.67 -5.09 -13.89
N VAL A 262 -8.59 -6.41 -13.96
CA VAL A 262 -7.37 -7.13 -14.34
C VAL A 262 -7.56 -7.64 -15.75
N ARG A 263 -6.63 -7.26 -16.63
CA ARG A 263 -6.63 -7.67 -18.04
C ARG A 263 -5.72 -8.87 -18.25
N HIS A 264 -6.26 -9.90 -18.88
CA HIS A 264 -5.50 -11.07 -19.32
C HIS A 264 -5.55 -11.17 -20.84
N ASP A 265 -4.36 -11.35 -21.43
CA ASP A 265 -4.16 -11.40 -22.87
C ASP A 265 -3.73 -12.80 -23.31
N SER A 266 -4.32 -13.30 -24.40
CA SER A 266 -3.82 -14.44 -25.19
C SER A 266 -3.14 -13.95 -26.47
N ALA A 267 -2.83 -14.84 -27.43
CA ALA A 267 -2.29 -14.41 -28.72
C ALA A 267 -3.31 -13.55 -29.49
N ASP A 268 -4.56 -13.99 -29.58
CA ASP A 268 -5.58 -13.32 -30.39
C ASP A 268 -6.72 -12.65 -29.60
N LEU A 269 -6.87 -12.96 -28.30
CA LEU A 269 -7.96 -12.49 -27.43
C LEU A 269 -7.45 -11.65 -26.26
N GLU A 270 -8.28 -10.72 -25.81
CA GLU A 270 -8.13 -9.97 -24.56
C GLU A 270 -9.40 -10.15 -23.71
N CYS A 271 -9.24 -10.44 -22.42
CA CYS A 271 -10.34 -10.56 -21.47
C CYS A 271 -10.08 -9.71 -20.23
N ASP A 272 -11.09 -8.95 -19.83
CA ASP A 272 -11.06 -8.12 -18.64
C ASP A 272 -11.90 -8.75 -17.53
N PHE A 273 -11.30 -8.85 -16.34
CA PHE A 273 -11.89 -9.43 -15.14
C PHE A 273 -12.15 -8.36 -14.09
N ASN A 274 -13.25 -8.48 -13.37
CA ASN A 274 -13.58 -7.66 -12.22
C ASN A 274 -13.01 -8.30 -10.95
N PHE A 275 -12.08 -7.59 -10.29
CA PHE A 275 -11.43 -7.98 -9.04
C PHE A 275 -11.80 -7.09 -7.85
N THR A 276 -12.93 -6.39 -7.90
CA THR A 276 -13.35 -5.48 -6.80
C THR A 276 -13.36 -6.19 -5.45
N HIS A 277 -13.99 -7.37 -5.34
CA HIS A 277 -14.10 -8.07 -4.07
C HIS A 277 -12.75 -8.60 -3.54
N PRO A 278 -11.88 -9.25 -4.35
CA PRO A 278 -10.51 -9.57 -3.93
C PRO A 278 -9.71 -8.36 -3.43
N TYR A 279 -9.79 -7.21 -4.12
CA TYR A 279 -9.07 -6.01 -3.70
C TYR A 279 -9.62 -5.39 -2.42
N GLN A 280 -10.94 -5.47 -2.19
CA GLN A 280 -11.55 -5.05 -0.93
C GLN A 280 -11.07 -5.92 0.24
N ILE A 281 -10.96 -7.24 0.04
CA ILE A 281 -10.43 -8.15 1.07
C ILE A 281 -8.95 -7.86 1.35
N ASP A 282 -8.12 -7.69 0.32
CA ASP A 282 -6.69 -7.34 0.50
C ASP A 282 -6.54 -6.01 1.26
N SER A 283 -7.32 -5.01 0.90
CA SER A 283 -7.34 -3.72 1.60
C SER A 283 -7.77 -3.85 3.07
N LEU A 284 -8.82 -4.63 3.35
CA LEU A 284 -9.29 -4.88 4.71
C LEU A 284 -8.22 -5.59 5.55
N MET A 285 -7.56 -6.61 4.99
CA MET A 285 -6.44 -7.30 5.66
C MET A 285 -5.28 -6.35 5.94
N ASN A 286 -4.98 -5.43 5.03
CA ASN A 286 -3.94 -4.42 5.22
C ASN A 286 -4.30 -3.44 6.34
N ILE A 287 -5.56 -2.99 6.43
CA ILE A 287 -6.05 -2.16 7.55
C ILE A 287 -5.91 -2.91 8.88
N LEU A 288 -6.30 -4.18 8.92
CA LEU A 288 -6.20 -5.00 10.13
C LEU A 288 -4.74 -5.16 10.56
N LEU A 289 -3.85 -5.45 9.62
CA LEU A 289 -2.41 -5.54 9.86
C LEU A 289 -1.86 -4.22 10.43
N LEU A 290 -2.21 -3.08 9.81
CA LEU A 290 -1.78 -1.76 10.28
C LEU A 290 -2.29 -1.47 11.71
N LEU A 291 -3.52 -1.83 12.02
CA LEU A 291 -4.11 -1.68 13.35
C LEU A 291 -3.36 -2.54 14.38
N VAL A 292 -3.12 -3.82 14.07
CA VAL A 292 -2.37 -4.73 14.96
C VAL A 292 -0.97 -4.19 15.23
N VAL A 293 -0.25 -3.76 14.18
CA VAL A 293 1.10 -3.18 14.35
C VAL A 293 1.04 -1.90 15.19
N MET A 294 0.05 -1.04 14.98
CA MET A 294 -0.13 0.19 15.76
C MET A 294 -0.37 -0.12 17.25
N VAL A 295 -1.26 -1.07 17.57
CA VAL A 295 -1.53 -1.50 18.95
C VAL A 295 -0.28 -2.08 19.60
N LEU A 296 0.46 -2.93 18.89
CA LEU A 296 1.71 -3.49 19.40
C LEU A 296 2.75 -2.39 19.65
N MET A 297 2.93 -1.45 18.73
CA MET A 297 3.83 -0.30 18.91
C MET A 297 3.47 0.51 20.14
N VAL A 298 2.18 0.78 20.35
CA VAL A 298 1.69 1.51 21.52
C VAL A 298 1.94 0.72 22.81
N GLY A 299 1.57 -0.56 22.82
CA GLY A 299 1.76 -1.44 23.97
C GLY A 299 3.22 -1.53 24.40
N PHE A 300 4.13 -1.78 23.45
CA PHE A 300 5.57 -1.82 23.74
C PHE A 300 6.11 -0.47 24.21
N SER A 301 5.66 0.65 23.64
CA SER A 301 6.06 1.98 24.08
C SER A 301 5.64 2.25 25.53
N LEU A 302 4.44 1.83 25.94
CA LEU A 302 3.95 1.98 27.32
C LEU A 302 4.73 1.10 28.31
N VAL A 303 4.93 -0.18 27.98
CA VAL A 303 5.75 -1.09 28.80
C VAL A 303 7.13 -0.50 29.03
N LEU A 304 7.72 0.07 27.98
CA LEU A 304 9.05 0.64 28.06
C LEU A 304 9.10 1.94 28.87
N SER A 305 8.12 2.83 28.72
CA SER A 305 8.01 4.03 29.55
C SER A 305 8.01 3.64 31.04
N ASN A 306 7.31 2.57 31.38
CA ASN A 306 7.26 2.05 32.74
C ASN A 306 8.59 1.43 33.18
N SER A 307 9.25 0.63 32.32
CA SER A 307 10.55 0.04 32.63
C SER A 307 11.67 1.08 32.81
N VAL A 308 11.72 2.09 31.94
CA VAL A 308 12.73 3.17 32.05
C VAL A 308 12.47 4.02 33.28
N SER A 309 11.21 4.37 33.56
CA SER A 309 10.85 5.09 34.79
C SER A 309 11.26 4.31 36.04
N ALA A 310 11.05 2.99 36.06
CA ALA A 310 11.46 2.13 37.16
C ALA A 310 12.99 2.07 37.34
N ILE A 311 13.76 2.09 36.24
CA ILE A 311 15.23 2.09 36.26
C ILE A 311 15.79 3.44 36.72
N VAL A 312 15.18 4.56 36.30
CA VAL A 312 15.61 5.91 36.68
C VAL A 312 15.31 6.20 38.16
N LEU A 313 14.25 5.61 38.72
CA LEU A 313 13.83 5.81 40.12
C LEU A 313 14.60 4.97 41.15
N ARG A 314 15.49 4.05 40.72
CA ARG A 314 16.41 3.37 41.63
C ARG A 314 17.81 3.97 41.49
N PRO A 315 18.21 4.95 42.34
CA PRO A 315 19.61 5.28 42.46
C PRO A 315 20.35 4.03 42.97
N LEU A 316 21.47 3.70 42.31
CA LEU A 316 22.42 2.68 42.77
C LEU A 316 23.06 3.10 44.08
#